data_AF-A0A936HG11-F1
#
_entry.id   AF-A0A936HG11-F1
#
_cell.length_a   1.000
_cell.length_b   1.000
_cell.length_c   1.000
_cell.angle_alpha   90.00
_cell.angle_beta   90.00
_cell.angle_gamma   90.00
#
_symmetry.space_group_name_H-M   'P 1'
#
loop_
_entity.id
_entity.type
_entity.pdbx_description
1 polymer ?
#
loop_
_entity_poly.entity_id
_entity_poly.type
_entity_poly.pdbx_seq_one_letter_code
_entity_poly.pdbx_strand_id
1 'polypeptide(L)'
;MVEPVTTGALVAGALSGGAAALAKGMLGEAAKDAYKKLKNAVIAWGGHDVQSLEQHPESAPREAIVAELVDTRDEREKAQIAALARALMDELGDAGRARAETRITVIATHGGYAAGRDQTFNYAHPPASESKKGD
;
A
#
# COMPACT_ATOMS: atom_id res chain seq x y z
N MET A 1 6.34 19.23 4.44
CA MET A 1 6.18 18.74 5.83
C MET A 1 5.83 17.28 5.70
N VAL A 2 6.62 16.38 6.30
CA VAL A 2 6.36 14.92 6.26
C VAL A 2 5.13 14.68 7.14
N GLU A 3 4.03 14.23 6.55
CA GLU A 3 2.86 13.87 7.36
C GLU A 3 3.27 12.74 8.31
N PRO A 4 2.95 12.86 9.62
CA PRO A 4 3.28 11.80 10.55
C PRO A 4 2.61 10.50 10.08
N VAL A 5 3.41 9.43 9.94
CA VAL A 5 2.86 8.10 9.63
C VAL A 5 1.87 7.76 10.73
N THR A 6 0.59 7.72 10.39
CA THR A 6 -0.47 7.44 11.35
C THR A 6 -0.42 5.97 11.77
N THR A 7 -0.97 5.67 12.94
CA THR A 7 -1.07 4.28 13.41
C THR A 7 -1.89 3.43 12.44
N GLY A 8 -2.92 4.02 11.84
CA GLY A 8 -3.71 3.39 10.80
C GLY A 8 -2.90 3.01 9.57
N ALA A 9 -2.07 3.91 9.06
CA ALA A 9 -1.23 3.62 7.90
C ALA A 9 -0.25 2.47 8.17
N LEU A 10 0.31 2.42 9.38
CA LEU A 10 1.17 1.32 9.83
C LEU A 10 0.44 -0.03 9.81
N VAL A 11 -0.76 -0.07 10.38
CA VAL A 11 -1.58 -1.29 10.49
C VAL A 11 -2.05 -1.75 9.12
N ALA A 12 -2.56 -0.84 8.28
CA ALA A 12 -3.01 -1.14 6.94
C ALA A 12 -1.85 -1.68 6.08
N GLY A 13 -0.68 -1.05 6.16
CA GLY A 13 0.53 -1.51 5.47
C GLY A 13 0.99 -2.90 5.95
N ALA A 14 0.95 -3.15 7.26
CA ALA A 14 1.29 -4.46 7.80
C ALA A 14 0.31 -5.56 7.37
N LEU A 15 -1.01 -5.29 7.35
CA LEU A 15 -2.03 -6.22 6.87
C LEU A 15 -1.88 -6.51 5.38
N SER A 16 -1.67 -5.48 4.57
CA SER A 16 -1.42 -5.59 3.14
C SER A 16 -0.16 -6.38 2.82
N GLY A 17 0.95 -6.05 3.49
CA GLY A 17 2.22 -6.76 3.37
C GLY A 17 2.09 -8.23 3.78
N GLY A 18 1.43 -8.49 4.91
CA GLY A 18 1.15 -9.84 5.40
C GLY A 18 0.25 -10.64 4.45
N ALA A 19 -0.84 -10.04 3.95
CA ALA A 19 -1.74 -10.67 2.99
C ALA A 19 -1.02 -11.04 1.68
N ALA A 20 -0.22 -10.13 1.15
CA ALA A 20 0.51 -10.36 -0.09
C ALA A 20 1.62 -11.41 0.07
N ALA A 21 2.31 -11.43 1.22
CA ALA A 21 3.29 -12.47 1.49
C ALA A 21 2.62 -13.82 1.79
N LEU A 22 1.39 -13.83 2.32
CA LEU A 22 0.61 -15.04 2.58
C LEU A 22 0.15 -15.67 1.26
N ALA A 23 -0.35 -14.83 0.33
CA ALA A 23 -0.72 -15.25 -1.01
C ALA A 23 0.46 -15.85 -1.80
N LYS A 24 1.68 -15.40 -1.51
CA LYS A 24 2.93 -15.92 -2.11
C LYS A 24 3.50 -17.14 -1.36
N GLY A 25 2.88 -17.58 -0.25
CA GLY A 25 3.39 -18.67 0.57
C GLY A 25 4.71 -18.35 1.31
N MET A 26 5.03 -17.06 1.48
CA MET A 26 6.30 -16.60 2.06
C MET A 26 6.24 -16.38 3.58
N LEU A 27 5.05 -16.48 4.21
CA LEU A 27 4.95 -16.36 5.66
C LEU A 27 5.42 -17.65 6.36
N GLY A 28 6.38 -17.51 7.26
CA GLY A 28 6.63 -18.52 8.30
C GLY A 28 5.48 -18.60 9.30
N GLU A 29 5.43 -19.67 10.09
CA GLU A 29 4.33 -19.91 11.06
C GLU A 29 4.17 -18.76 12.06
N ALA A 30 5.28 -18.21 12.57
CA ALA A 30 5.25 -17.06 13.48
C ALA A 30 4.60 -15.82 12.83
N ALA A 31 4.96 -15.53 11.57
CA ALA A 31 4.35 -14.45 10.79
C ALA A 31 2.86 -14.70 10.54
N LYS A 32 2.44 -15.95 10.28
CA LYS A 32 1.01 -16.30 10.09
C LYS A 32 0.21 -16.05 11.36
N ASP A 33 0.77 -16.41 12.52
CA ASP A 33 0.11 -16.18 13.80
C ASP A 33 0.04 -14.71 14.16
N ALA A 34 1.12 -13.94 13.93
CA ALA A 34 1.12 -12.48 14.09
C ALA A 34 0.09 -11.82 13.18
N TYR A 35 0.02 -12.26 11.91
CA TYR A 35 -0.95 -11.78 10.94
C TYR A 35 -2.38 -12.06 11.36
N LYS A 36 -2.70 -13.29 11.79
CA LYS A 36 -4.04 -13.65 12.28
C LYS A 36 -4.43 -12.82 13.50
N LYS A 37 -3.52 -12.60 14.45
CA LYS A 37 -3.77 -11.77 15.63
C LYS A 37 -4.11 -10.33 15.24
N LEU A 38 -3.31 -9.74 14.35
CA LEU A 38 -3.55 -8.39 13.84
C LEU A 38 -4.89 -8.31 13.11
N LYS A 39 -5.13 -9.23 12.16
CA LYS A 39 -6.37 -9.31 11.40
C LYS A 39 -7.59 -9.44 12.30
N ASN A 40 -7.57 -10.34 13.27
CA ASN A 40 -8.71 -10.56 14.16
C ASN A 40 -9.04 -9.33 14.99
N ALA A 41 -8.02 -8.57 15.42
CA ALA A 41 -8.22 -7.32 16.13
C ALA A 41 -8.88 -6.25 15.25
N VAL A 42 -8.47 -6.10 13.98
CA VAL A 42 -9.05 -5.11 13.06
C VAL A 42 -10.41 -5.55 12.50
N ILE A 43 -10.65 -6.85 12.31
CA ILE A 43 -11.92 -7.40 11.81
C ILE A 43 -13.10 -6.98 12.68
N ALA A 44 -12.88 -6.86 13.99
CA ALA A 44 -13.91 -6.42 14.94
C ALA A 44 -14.43 -5.00 14.63
N TRP A 45 -13.68 -4.19 13.89
CA TRP A 45 -14.02 -2.80 13.59
C TRP A 45 -14.57 -2.61 12.17
N GLY A 46 -14.20 -3.47 11.21
CA GLY A 46 -14.52 -3.29 9.80
C GLY A 46 -14.18 -4.51 8.96
N GLY A 47 -14.73 -5.68 9.34
CA GLY A 47 -14.34 -6.97 8.76
C GLY A 47 -14.51 -7.08 7.24
N HIS A 48 -15.46 -6.35 6.65
CA HIS A 48 -15.64 -6.30 5.20
C HIS A 48 -14.46 -5.63 4.49
N ASP A 49 -13.99 -4.50 5.01
CA ASP A 49 -12.87 -3.75 4.42
C ASP A 49 -11.54 -4.48 4.61
N VAL A 50 -11.37 -5.11 5.78
CA VAL A 50 -10.21 -5.98 6.04
C VAL A 50 -10.18 -7.17 5.08
N GLN A 51 -11.29 -7.92 4.93
CA GLN A 51 -11.35 -9.03 3.98
C GLN A 51 -11.07 -8.57 2.55
N SER A 52 -11.62 -7.42 2.17
CA SER A 52 -11.40 -6.87 0.85
C SER A 52 -9.93 -6.47 0.62
N LEU A 53 -9.25 -5.97 1.65
CA LEU A 53 -7.82 -5.69 1.59
C LEU A 53 -7.00 -6.98 1.48
N GLU A 54 -7.41 -8.07 2.11
CA GLU A 54 -6.72 -9.36 1.95
C GLU A 54 -6.82 -9.92 0.53
N GLN A 55 -7.97 -9.74 -0.13
CA GLN A 55 -8.18 -10.15 -1.51
C GLN A 55 -7.42 -9.25 -2.49
N HIS A 56 -7.29 -7.97 -2.15
CA HIS A 56 -6.63 -6.96 -2.95
C HIS A 56 -5.59 -6.19 -2.14
N PRO A 57 -4.47 -6.85 -1.75
CA PRO A 57 -3.46 -6.23 -0.89
C PRO A 57 -2.69 -5.11 -1.60
N GLU A 58 -2.94 -4.86 -2.87
CA GLU A 58 -2.33 -3.73 -3.60
C GLU A 58 -3.27 -2.54 -3.77
N SER A 59 -4.46 -2.61 -3.18
CA SER A 59 -5.45 -1.55 -3.28
C SER A 59 -5.18 -0.44 -2.26
N ALA A 60 -4.49 0.62 -2.69
CA ALA A 60 -4.27 1.82 -1.88
C ALA A 60 -5.58 2.43 -1.30
N PRO A 61 -6.72 2.47 -2.02
CA PRO A 61 -7.98 2.94 -1.44
C PRO A 61 -8.46 2.08 -0.27
N ARG A 62 -8.26 0.76 -0.32
CA ARG A 62 -8.65 -0.14 0.79
C ARG A 62 -7.71 -0.01 1.97
N GLU A 63 -6.42 0.21 1.73
CA GLU A 63 -5.46 0.53 2.79
C GLU A 63 -5.84 1.82 3.51
N ALA A 64 -6.22 2.87 2.77
CA ALA A 64 -6.65 4.13 3.35
C ALA A 64 -7.90 3.98 4.23
N ILE A 65 -8.92 3.24 3.77
CA ILE A 65 -10.13 2.96 4.55
C ILE A 65 -9.79 2.24 5.87
N VAL A 66 -8.94 1.21 5.80
CA VAL A 66 -8.51 0.47 7.00
C VAL A 66 -7.67 1.36 7.93
N ALA A 67 -6.84 2.24 7.36
CA ALA A 67 -6.06 3.20 8.14
C ALA A 67 -6.96 4.17 8.91
N GLU A 68 -7.92 4.80 8.23
CA GLU A 68 -8.90 5.71 8.86
C GLU A 68 -9.71 5.00 9.95
N LEU A 69 -10.12 3.76 9.71
CA LEU A 69 -10.86 2.95 10.69
C LEU A 69 -10.07 2.74 11.99
N VAL A 70 -8.76 2.58 11.89
CA VAL A 70 -7.86 2.42 13.04
C VAL A 70 -7.57 3.76 13.71
N ASP A 71 -7.36 4.83 12.92
CA ASP A 71 -7.01 6.14 13.47
C ASP A 71 -8.15 6.80 14.26
N THR A 72 -9.40 6.46 13.93
CA THR A 72 -10.60 6.86 14.68
C THR A 72 -10.75 6.17 16.04
N ARG A 73 -9.90 5.19 16.38
CA ARG A 73 -9.95 4.47 17.66
C ARG A 73 -9.27 5.26 18.78
N ASP A 74 -9.56 4.85 20.01
CA ASP A 74 -8.93 5.39 21.20
C ASP A 74 -7.43 5.08 21.23
N GLU A 75 -6.64 5.93 21.89
CA GLU A 75 -5.18 5.81 21.92
C GLU A 75 -4.69 4.47 22.49
N ARG A 76 -5.42 3.91 23.45
CA ARG A 76 -5.11 2.60 24.04
C ARG A 76 -5.26 1.47 23.03
N GLU A 77 -6.30 1.50 22.20
CA GLU A 77 -6.52 0.50 21.15
C GLU A 77 -5.51 0.67 20.03
N LYS A 78 -5.25 1.91 19.63
CA LYS A 78 -4.19 2.27 18.66
C LYS A 78 -2.83 1.74 19.09
N ALA A 79 -2.46 1.90 20.36
CA ALA A 79 -1.18 1.39 20.87
C ALA A 79 -1.08 -0.14 20.80
N GLN A 80 -2.17 -0.85 21.15
CA GLN A 80 -2.20 -2.32 21.09
C GLN A 80 -2.09 -2.84 19.66
N ILE A 81 -2.86 -2.26 18.73
CA ILE A 81 -2.83 -2.68 17.32
C ILE A 81 -1.51 -2.30 16.65
N ALA A 82 -0.90 -1.16 17.02
CA ALA A 82 0.42 -0.75 16.55
C ALA A 82 1.50 -1.75 16.97
N ALA A 83 1.44 -2.27 18.21
CA ALA A 83 2.37 -3.28 18.68
C ALA A 83 2.26 -4.58 17.87
N LEU A 84 1.04 -5.02 17.55
CA LEU A 84 0.80 -6.19 16.71
C LEU A 84 1.30 -5.98 15.27
N ALA A 85 1.07 -4.79 14.70
CA ALA A 85 1.52 -4.45 13.36
C ALA A 85 3.06 -4.44 13.27
N ARG A 86 3.75 -3.87 14.27
CA ARG A 86 5.21 -3.91 14.36
C ARG A 86 5.75 -5.33 14.48
N ALA A 87 5.15 -6.14 15.36
CA ALA A 87 5.53 -7.54 15.48
C ALA A 87 5.40 -8.30 14.16
N LEU A 88 4.30 -8.10 13.41
CA LEU A 88 4.15 -8.69 12.08
C LEU A 88 5.22 -8.22 11.10
N MET A 89 5.53 -6.93 11.06
CA MET A 89 6.57 -6.41 10.16
C MET A 89 7.97 -6.92 10.51
N ASP A 90 8.27 -7.11 11.79
CA ASP A 90 9.53 -7.71 12.23
C ASP A 90 9.64 -9.17 11.78
N GLU A 91 8.54 -9.94 11.88
CA GLU A 91 8.49 -11.32 11.37
C GLU A 91 8.56 -11.41 9.84
N LEU A 92 8.09 -10.39 9.12
CA LEU A 92 8.22 -10.29 7.65
C LEU A 92 9.63 -9.86 7.21
N GLY A 93 10.47 -9.39 8.12
CA GLY A 93 11.85 -8.96 7.85
C GLY A 93 11.96 -7.87 6.76
N ASP A 94 13.06 -7.89 6.01
CA ASP A 94 13.32 -6.92 4.93
C ASP A 94 12.24 -6.93 3.82
N ALA A 95 11.62 -8.08 3.55
CA ALA A 95 10.54 -8.19 2.58
C ALA A 95 9.27 -7.44 3.02
N GLY A 96 8.99 -7.43 4.34
CA GLY A 96 7.91 -6.63 4.92
C GLY A 96 8.25 -5.14 4.99
N ARG A 97 9.48 -4.81 5.43
CA ARG A 97 9.94 -3.43 5.59
C ARG A 97 10.05 -2.69 4.26
N ALA A 98 10.65 -3.31 3.23
CA ALA A 98 10.79 -2.70 1.91
C ALA A 98 9.42 -2.32 1.30
N ARG A 99 8.35 -3.09 1.54
CA ARG A 99 7.03 -2.82 0.99
C ARG A 99 6.27 -1.72 1.74
N ALA A 100 6.41 -1.67 3.06
CA ALA A 100 5.90 -0.56 3.87
C ALA A 100 6.58 0.76 3.47
N GLU A 101 7.91 0.74 3.32
CA GLU A 101 8.71 1.92 3.01
C GLU A 101 8.48 2.41 1.56
N THR A 102 8.33 1.50 0.59
CA THR A 102 8.05 1.85 -0.80
C THR A 102 6.70 2.54 -0.96
N ARG A 103 5.64 2.12 -0.24
CA ARG A 103 4.32 2.78 -0.33
C ARG A 103 4.21 4.07 0.47
N ILE A 104 4.89 4.19 1.61
CA ILE A 104 4.99 5.46 2.35
C ILE A 104 5.67 6.52 1.47
N THR A 105 6.65 6.12 0.64
CA THR A 105 7.31 7.02 -0.31
C THR A 105 6.40 7.40 -1.49
N VAL A 106 5.57 6.47 -2.01
CA VAL A 106 4.64 6.73 -3.13
C VAL A 106 3.48 7.66 -2.73
N ILE A 107 2.94 7.51 -1.51
CA ILE A 107 1.91 8.43 -0.98
C ILE A 107 2.50 9.82 -0.73
N ALA A 108 3.77 9.89 -0.27
CA ALA A 108 4.48 11.17 -0.08
C ALA A 108 4.91 11.86 -1.40
N THR A 109 4.97 11.14 -2.53
CA THR A 109 5.40 11.71 -3.83
C THR A 109 4.27 12.12 -4.77
N HIS A 110 3.03 11.62 -4.59
CA HIS A 110 1.90 11.99 -5.46
C HIS A 110 1.14 13.26 -5.04
N GLY A 111 1.57 13.93 -3.96
CA GLY A 111 1.10 15.28 -3.58
C GLY A 111 1.88 16.42 -4.23
N GLY A 112 2.80 16.14 -5.16
CA GLY A 112 3.56 17.15 -5.88
C GLY A 112 3.21 17.15 -7.36
N TYR A 113 2.47 18.16 -7.81
CA TYR A 113 2.49 18.58 -9.20
C TYR A 113 3.96 18.66 -9.66
N ALA A 114 4.39 17.72 -10.51
CA ALA A 114 5.63 17.82 -11.24
C ALA A 114 5.47 18.92 -12.31
N ALA A 115 5.49 20.17 -11.87
CA ALA A 115 5.76 21.30 -12.74
C ALA A 115 7.21 21.16 -13.23
N GLY A 116 7.36 20.74 -14.48
CA GLY A 116 8.62 20.85 -15.22
C GLY A 116 9.48 19.60 -15.25
N ARG A 117 9.29 18.78 -16.29
CA ARG A 117 10.36 18.48 -17.27
C ARG A 117 9.83 17.57 -18.38
N ASP A 118 9.99 18.05 -19.62
CA ASP A 118 10.28 17.26 -20.82
C ASP A 118 9.40 16.03 -21.09
N GLN A 119 8.14 16.27 -21.47
CA GLN A 119 7.55 15.42 -22.51
C GLN A 119 7.92 16.01 -23.86
N THR A 120 9.10 15.64 -24.38
CA THR A 120 9.31 15.63 -25.82
C THR A 120 8.28 14.68 -26.42
N PHE A 121 7.16 15.25 -26.87
CA PHE A 121 6.27 14.58 -27.79
C PHE A 121 7.05 14.35 -29.08
N ASN A 122 7.72 13.20 -29.18
CA ASN A 122 8.16 12.66 -30.45
C ASN A 122 6.90 12.24 -31.22
N TYR A 123 6.21 13.22 -31.79
CA TYR A 123 5.34 12.97 -32.92
C TYR A 123 6.25 12.51 -34.06
N ALA A 124 6.33 11.19 -34.24
CA ALA A 124 6.78 10.61 -35.48
C ALA A 124 5.89 11.17 -36.59
N HIS A 125 6.41 12.18 -37.27
CA HIS A 125 5.85 12.75 -38.49
C HIS A 125 5.82 11.61 -39.52
N PRO A 126 4.66 11.15 -40.02
CA PRO A 126 4.67 10.41 -41.27
C PRO A 126 5.15 11.38 -42.36
N PRO A 127 6.09 10.97 -43.24
CA PRO A 127 6.51 11.80 -44.34
C PRO A 127 5.32 12.04 -45.28
N ALA A 128 5.14 13.30 -45.64
CA ALA A 128 4.23 13.73 -46.69
C ALA A 128 4.57 12.98 -47.99
N SER A 129 3.66 12.13 -48.45
CA SER A 129 3.70 11.60 -49.82
C SER A 129 3.26 12.69 -50.79
N GLU A 130 4.23 13.52 -51.16
CA GLU A 130 4.12 14.47 -52.25
C GLU A 130 4.26 13.75 -53.61
N SER A 131 3.20 13.85 -54.42
CA SER A 131 3.16 14.03 -55.89
C SER A 131 3.84 13.05 -56.87
N LYS A 132 3.04 12.56 -57.85
CA LYS A 132 3.17 12.66 -59.34
C LYS A 132 2.44 11.48 -60.03
N LYS A 133 1.40 11.68 -60.85
CA LYS A 133 1.33 12.09 -62.28
C LYS A 133 1.52 10.91 -63.28
N GLY A 134 0.53 10.71 -64.16
CA GLY A 134 0.51 9.80 -65.34
C GLY A 134 -0.34 8.55 -65.08
N ASP A 135 -1.36 8.20 -65.87
CA ASP A 135 -1.54 8.28 -67.33
C ASP A 135 -2.94 8.81 -67.70
#